data_AF-A0A132BTV3-F1
#
_entry.id   AF-A0A132BTV3-F1
#
_cell.length_a   1.000
_cell.length_b   1.000
_cell.length_c   1.000
_cell.angle_alpha   90.00
_cell.angle_beta   90.00
_cell.angle_gamma   90.00
#
_symmetry.space_group_name_H-M   'P 1'
#
loop_
_entity.id
_entity.type
_entity.pdbx_description
1 polymer ?
#
loop_
_entity_poly.entity_id
_entity_poly.type
_entity_poly.pdbx_seq_one_letter_code
_entity_poly.pdbx_strand_id
1 'polypeptide(L)'
;MSDQTREVRYCAVAPIELREAEGNLIHVTGYAATFGEATEIGPLDRWGWVEVIEEGAFSEALARGDDVSFLINHSGLPLARNTSGTLELTQDQRGLRIDTALDPSDPDVQRILPKMKRGDLSKMSFAFLSEKETWDETGDHPVRTIQSVQLFDVSIVTDPAYEGTEIGLRSKAAALGGGGDLYCRRMQMRGRLSGLN
;
A
#
# COMPACT_ATOMS: atom_id res chain seq x y z
N MET A 1 -10.65 22.20 6.83
CA MET A 1 -10.75 21.09 5.86
C MET A 1 -9.54 20.22 6.11
N SER A 2 -9.71 18.95 6.52
CA SER A 2 -8.56 18.07 6.75
C SER A 2 -7.88 17.84 5.41
N ASP A 3 -6.58 18.13 5.34
CA ASP A 3 -5.78 17.86 4.16
C ASP A 3 -5.76 16.35 3.92
N GLN A 4 -6.56 15.89 2.95
CA GLN A 4 -6.67 14.48 2.59
C GLN A 4 -5.39 14.11 1.85
N THR A 5 -4.47 13.48 2.58
CA THR A 5 -3.12 13.19 2.10
C THR A 5 -3.11 11.82 1.42
N ARG A 6 -2.49 11.72 0.24
CA ARG A 6 -2.21 10.44 -0.41
C ARG A 6 -1.21 9.65 0.44
N GLU A 7 -1.55 8.41 0.74
CA GLU A 7 -0.79 7.50 1.59
C GLU A 7 -0.29 6.30 0.78
N VAL A 8 0.85 5.74 1.18
CA VAL A 8 1.39 4.49 0.63
C VAL A 8 1.56 3.47 1.75
N ARG A 9 1.20 2.21 1.51
CA ARG A 9 1.40 1.11 2.47
C ARG A 9 1.99 -0.12 1.83
N TYR A 10 3.06 -0.58 2.45
CA TYR A 10 3.79 -1.77 2.09
C TYR A 10 3.13 -2.97 2.75
N CYS A 11 2.71 -3.93 1.94
CA CYS A 11 2.14 -5.16 2.44
C CYS A 11 3.06 -6.32 2.08
N ALA A 12 3.52 -7.06 3.08
CA ALA A 12 4.39 -8.21 2.87
C ALA A 12 3.54 -9.42 2.46
N VAL A 13 2.94 -9.41 1.27
CA VAL A 13 1.94 -10.45 0.94
C VAL A 13 2.29 -11.29 -0.27
N ALA A 14 2.23 -12.61 -0.04
CA ALA A 14 2.15 -13.76 -0.96
C ALA A 14 3.27 -13.85 -2.01
N PRO A 15 3.74 -15.08 -2.35
CA PRO A 15 4.60 -15.23 -3.49
C PRO A 15 3.89 -14.66 -4.72
N ILE A 16 4.55 -13.71 -5.38
CA ILE A 16 4.14 -13.26 -6.69
C ILE A 16 4.18 -14.47 -7.62
N GLU A 17 3.03 -14.85 -8.15
CA GLU A 17 2.96 -15.95 -9.10
C GLU A 17 3.08 -15.41 -10.52
N LEU A 18 3.96 -16.04 -11.29
CA LEU A 18 4.17 -15.77 -12.71
C LEU A 18 3.58 -16.91 -13.52
N ARG A 19 2.68 -16.59 -14.45
CA ARG A 19 2.12 -17.57 -15.40
C ARG A 19 2.18 -17.03 -16.81
N GLU A 20 2.54 -17.87 -17.76
CA GLU A 20 2.44 -17.55 -19.20
C GLU A 20 1.09 -18.05 -19.70
N ALA A 21 0.33 -17.19 -20.39
CA ALA A 21 -1.02 -17.50 -20.87
C ALA A 21 -1.13 -17.44 -22.41
N GLU A 22 -2.31 -17.76 -22.94
CA GLU A 22 -2.61 -17.64 -24.37
C GLU A 22 -2.32 -16.22 -24.88
N GLY A 23 -1.61 -16.12 -26.01
CA GLY A 23 -1.18 -14.82 -26.55
C GLY A 23 0.18 -14.32 -26.04
N ASN A 24 0.94 -15.14 -25.29
CA ASN A 24 2.29 -14.84 -24.80
C ASN A 24 2.34 -13.71 -23.75
N LEU A 25 1.21 -13.40 -23.11
CA LEU A 25 1.18 -12.44 -21.99
C LEU A 25 1.66 -13.09 -20.70
N ILE A 26 2.28 -12.27 -19.84
CA ILE A 26 2.78 -12.68 -18.54
C ILE A 26 1.80 -12.20 -17.48
N HIS A 27 1.24 -13.14 -16.73
CA HIS A 27 0.41 -12.85 -15.59
C HIS A 27 1.23 -12.74 -14.32
N VAL A 28 1.17 -11.57 -13.69
CA VAL A 28 1.65 -11.35 -12.33
C VAL A 28 0.44 -11.27 -11.43
N THR A 29 0.34 -12.19 -10.48
CA THR A 29 -0.73 -12.18 -9.47
C THR A 29 -0.16 -12.09 -8.06
N GLY A 30 -0.89 -11.45 -7.15
CA GLY A 30 -0.48 -11.23 -5.77
C GLY A 30 -1.48 -10.39 -5.00
N TYR A 31 -1.17 -10.10 -3.74
CA TYR A 31 -2.02 -9.27 -2.88
C TYR A 31 -1.31 -7.95 -2.61
N ALA A 32 -1.96 -6.83 -2.97
CA ALA A 32 -1.44 -5.50 -2.70
C ALA A 32 -1.65 -5.09 -1.24
N ALA A 33 -2.66 -5.67 -0.58
CA ALA A 33 -2.99 -5.46 0.83
C ALA A 33 -3.65 -6.72 1.42
N THR A 34 -3.43 -6.99 2.71
CA THR A 34 -4.14 -8.01 3.52
C THR A 34 -5.07 -7.38 4.53
N PHE A 35 -6.16 -8.08 4.85
CA PHE A 35 -7.07 -7.68 5.93
C PHE A 35 -6.65 -8.22 7.28
N GLY A 36 -7.04 -7.50 8.33
CA GLY A 36 -6.92 -7.92 9.73
C GLY A 36 -5.49 -7.98 10.28
N GLU A 37 -4.47 -7.79 9.44
CA GLU A 37 -3.07 -7.81 9.84
C GLU A 37 -2.66 -6.48 10.48
N ALA A 38 -2.29 -6.54 11.77
CA ALA A 38 -1.76 -5.40 12.51
C ALA A 38 -0.34 -5.06 12.02
N THR A 39 -0.17 -3.86 11.48
CA THR A 39 1.09 -3.40 10.87
C THR A 39 1.61 -2.16 11.59
N GLU A 40 2.90 -2.16 11.96
CA GLU A 40 3.53 -1.02 12.62
C GLU A 40 3.90 0.08 11.62
N ILE A 41 3.21 1.22 11.75
CA ILE A 41 3.46 2.40 10.96
C ILE A 41 4.34 3.38 11.74
N GLY A 42 5.63 3.35 11.41
CA GLY A 42 6.64 4.18 12.06
C GLY A 42 7.22 3.55 13.33
N PRO A 43 8.17 4.22 14.01
CA PRO A 43 8.71 3.78 15.30
C PRO A 43 7.67 3.98 16.41
N LEU A 44 7.07 2.90 16.92
CA LEU A 44 6.03 2.93 17.95
C LEU A 44 6.48 3.62 19.26
N ASP A 45 7.78 3.59 19.55
CA ASP A 45 8.41 4.23 20.71
C ASP A 45 8.52 5.77 20.59
N ARG A 46 8.28 6.34 19.41
CA ARG A 46 8.42 7.78 19.16
C ARG A 46 7.14 8.41 18.64
N TRP A 47 6.65 7.92 17.51
CA TRP A 47 5.54 8.56 16.79
C TRP A 47 4.65 7.60 16.02
N GLY A 48 4.96 6.30 16.04
CA GLY A 48 4.24 5.31 15.27
C GLY A 48 2.90 4.90 15.87
N TRP A 49 2.14 4.18 15.07
CA TRP A 49 0.87 3.56 15.44
C TRP A 49 0.77 2.17 14.82
N VAL A 50 -0.20 1.40 15.29
CA VAL A 50 -0.59 0.13 14.65
C VAL A 50 -1.70 0.41 13.66
N GLU A 51 -1.60 -0.10 12.44
CA GLU A 51 -2.64 0.04 11.42
C GLU A 51 -3.20 -1.33 11.04
N VAL A 52 -4.52 -1.39 10.87
CA VAL A 52 -5.25 -2.58 10.42
C VAL A 52 -6.15 -2.16 9.26
N ILE A 53 -6.19 -2.97 8.21
CA ILE A 53 -7.14 -2.81 7.11
C ILE A 53 -8.34 -3.71 7.40
N GLU A 54 -9.51 -3.12 7.51
CA GLU A 54 -10.76 -3.86 7.78
C GLU A 54 -11.17 -4.67 6.55
N GLU A 55 -11.74 -5.85 6.77
CA GLU A 55 -12.38 -6.60 5.69
C GLU A 55 -13.42 -5.73 5.00
N GLY A 56 -13.37 -5.67 3.67
CA GLY A 56 -14.29 -4.82 2.92
C GLY A 56 -13.77 -3.42 2.62
N ALA A 57 -12.60 -3.01 3.12
CA ALA A 57 -12.09 -1.64 2.97
C ALA A 57 -11.90 -1.17 1.51
N PHE A 58 -11.81 -2.09 0.54
CA PHE A 58 -11.68 -1.74 -0.89
C PHE A 58 -12.99 -1.85 -1.66
N SER A 59 -14.09 -2.29 -1.02
CA SER A 59 -15.35 -2.59 -1.71
C SER A 59 -15.93 -1.35 -2.40
N GLU A 60 -15.86 -0.19 -1.76
CA GLU A 60 -16.33 1.08 -2.33
C GLU A 60 -15.46 1.53 -3.50
N ALA A 61 -14.11 1.46 -3.37
CA ALA A 61 -13.18 1.78 -4.46
C ALA A 61 -13.40 0.91 -5.71
N LEU A 62 -13.58 -0.40 -5.50
CA LEU A 62 -13.82 -1.35 -6.59
C LEU A 62 -15.18 -1.14 -7.26
N ALA A 63 -16.24 -0.91 -6.47
CA ALA A 63 -17.58 -0.63 -7.00
C ALA A 63 -17.65 0.71 -7.76
N ARG A 64 -16.91 1.72 -7.28
CA ARG A 64 -16.78 3.02 -7.94
C ARG A 64 -15.96 2.95 -9.23
N GLY A 65 -15.08 1.97 -9.34
CA GLY A 65 -14.21 1.79 -10.50
C GLY A 65 -13.07 2.81 -10.54
N ASP A 66 -12.41 3.03 -9.40
CA ASP A 66 -11.22 3.90 -9.33
C ASP A 66 -10.21 3.57 -10.44
N ASP A 67 -9.62 4.58 -11.10
CA ASP A 67 -8.56 4.39 -12.11
C ASP A 67 -7.25 4.06 -11.40
N VAL A 68 -6.86 2.79 -11.44
CA VAL A 68 -5.71 2.25 -10.70
C VAL A 68 -4.66 1.76 -11.67
N SER A 69 -3.44 2.27 -11.51
CA SER A 69 -2.26 1.82 -12.25
C SER A 69 -1.46 0.79 -11.47
N PHE A 70 -0.82 -0.14 -12.16
CA PHE A 70 0.22 -1.00 -11.62
C PHE A 70 1.60 -0.41 -11.96
N LEU A 71 2.35 -0.02 -10.94
CA LEU A 71 3.61 0.71 -11.07
C LEU A 71 4.78 -0.05 -10.41
N ILE A 72 5.98 0.51 -10.57
CA ILE A 72 7.16 0.13 -9.81
C ILE A 72 7.44 1.24 -8.81
N ASN A 73 7.50 0.94 -7.52
CA ASN A 73 7.78 1.93 -6.47
C ASN A 73 6.87 3.19 -6.55
N HIS A 74 5.58 3.05 -6.86
CA HIS A 74 4.60 4.13 -6.92
C HIS A 74 4.97 5.30 -7.85
N SER A 75 5.80 5.05 -8.86
CA SER A 75 6.31 6.10 -9.75
C SER A 75 6.61 5.57 -11.15
N GLY A 76 6.84 6.49 -12.09
CA GLY A 76 7.20 6.18 -13.47
C GLY A 76 6.00 5.81 -14.33
N LEU A 77 6.28 5.04 -15.39
CA LEU A 77 5.27 4.58 -16.35
C LEU A 77 4.52 3.35 -15.80
N PRO A 78 3.21 3.23 -16.09
CA PRO A 78 2.42 2.07 -15.69
C PRO A 78 2.81 0.83 -16.49
N LEU A 79 2.96 -0.29 -15.78
CA LEU A 79 3.09 -1.63 -16.37
C LEU A 79 1.74 -2.19 -16.80
N ALA A 80 0.69 -1.84 -16.05
CA ALA A 80 -0.69 -2.21 -16.33
C ALA A 80 -1.65 -1.18 -15.74
N ARG A 81 -2.90 -1.21 -16.17
CA ARG A 81 -3.95 -0.31 -15.68
C ARG A 81 -5.33 -0.95 -15.87
N ASN A 82 -6.20 -0.79 -14.88
CA ASN A 82 -7.52 -1.43 -14.90
C ASN A 82 -8.42 -0.86 -16.00
N THR A 83 -8.39 0.45 -16.23
CA THR A 83 -9.15 1.10 -17.31
C THR A 83 -8.65 0.74 -18.71
N SER A 84 -7.44 0.20 -18.83
CA SER A 84 -6.90 -0.35 -20.09
C SER A 84 -7.10 -1.86 -20.24
N GLY A 85 -7.67 -2.54 -19.24
CA GLY A 85 -7.93 -3.97 -19.26
C GLY A 85 -6.70 -4.87 -19.03
N THR A 86 -5.55 -4.31 -18.63
CA THR A 86 -4.31 -5.06 -18.36
C THR A 86 -4.07 -5.33 -16.87
N LEU A 87 -4.93 -4.79 -16.00
CA LEU A 87 -4.94 -5.04 -14.56
C LEU A 87 -6.36 -5.36 -14.11
N GLU A 88 -6.55 -6.46 -13.42
CA GLU A 88 -7.75 -6.81 -12.69
C GLU A 88 -7.50 -6.64 -11.19
N LEU A 89 -8.44 -5.97 -10.52
CA LEU A 89 -8.44 -5.80 -9.07
C LEU A 89 -9.67 -6.50 -8.51
N THR A 90 -9.44 -7.41 -7.58
CA THR A 90 -10.50 -8.13 -6.87
C THR A 90 -10.23 -8.09 -5.38
N GLN A 91 -11.28 -8.23 -4.59
CA GLN A 91 -11.15 -8.37 -3.15
C GLN A 91 -11.73 -9.72 -2.74
N ASP A 92 -11.02 -10.44 -1.89
CA ASP A 92 -11.48 -11.68 -1.27
C ASP A 92 -11.30 -11.63 0.26
N GLN A 93 -11.47 -12.76 0.95
CA GLN A 93 -11.34 -12.83 2.42
C GLN A 93 -9.92 -12.51 2.91
N ARG A 94 -8.91 -12.59 2.05
CA ARG A 94 -7.52 -12.31 2.41
C ARG A 94 -7.18 -10.84 2.22
N GLY A 95 -7.67 -10.19 1.17
CA GLY A 95 -7.34 -8.79 0.90
C GLY A 95 -7.58 -8.36 -0.54
N LEU A 96 -6.84 -7.32 -0.96
CA LEU A 96 -6.87 -6.77 -2.32
C LEU A 96 -5.94 -7.58 -3.24
N ARG A 97 -6.52 -8.44 -4.07
CA ARG A 97 -5.83 -9.25 -5.07
C ARG A 97 -5.68 -8.48 -6.39
N ILE A 98 -4.49 -8.58 -6.97
CA ILE A 98 -4.19 -8.13 -8.33
C ILE A 98 -4.01 -9.32 -9.27
N ASP A 99 -4.40 -9.14 -10.53
CA ASP A 99 -4.03 -10.00 -11.66
C ASP A 99 -3.68 -9.08 -12.83
N THR A 100 -2.55 -9.31 -13.49
CA THR A 100 -2.09 -8.45 -14.57
C THR A 100 -1.94 -9.25 -15.84
N ALA A 101 -1.98 -8.59 -16.99
CA ALA A 101 -1.65 -9.15 -18.28
C ALA A 101 -0.55 -8.29 -18.92
N LEU A 102 0.72 -8.64 -18.64
CA LEU A 102 1.88 -7.87 -19.05
C LEU A 102 2.42 -8.32 -20.42
N ASP A 103 2.74 -7.36 -21.27
CA ASP A 103 3.39 -7.61 -22.55
C ASP A 103 4.89 -7.92 -22.34
N PRO A 104 5.39 -9.11 -22.73
CA PRO A 104 6.80 -9.45 -22.59
C PRO A 104 7.74 -8.64 -23.50
N SER A 105 7.20 -7.91 -24.49
CA SER A 105 7.98 -7.02 -25.35
C SER A 105 8.23 -5.64 -24.71
N ASP A 106 7.50 -5.30 -23.64
CA ASP A 106 7.71 -4.07 -22.88
C ASP A 106 9.11 -4.10 -22.18
N PRO A 107 9.97 -3.11 -22.44
CA PRO A 107 11.29 -3.01 -21.81
C PRO A 107 11.28 -3.02 -20.28
N ASP A 108 10.27 -2.41 -19.65
CA ASP A 108 10.14 -2.38 -18.20
C ASP A 108 9.74 -3.76 -17.65
N VAL A 109 8.86 -4.48 -18.35
CA VAL A 109 8.50 -5.87 -18.04
C VAL A 109 9.73 -6.78 -18.16
N GLN A 110 10.50 -6.66 -19.25
CA GLN A 110 11.74 -7.41 -19.44
C GLN A 110 12.78 -7.14 -18.33
N ARG A 111 12.80 -5.92 -17.80
CA ARG A 111 13.71 -5.52 -16.71
C ARG A 111 13.32 -6.12 -15.36
N ILE A 112 12.03 -6.22 -15.04
CA ILE A 112 11.55 -6.72 -13.74
C ILE A 112 11.38 -8.23 -13.70
N LEU A 113 11.01 -8.86 -14.82
CA LEU A 113 10.64 -10.28 -14.84
C LEU A 113 11.74 -11.20 -14.27
N PRO A 114 13.05 -11.07 -14.61
CA PRO A 114 14.08 -11.90 -14.02
C PRO A 114 14.27 -11.66 -12.52
N LYS A 115 13.99 -10.44 -12.03
CA LYS A 115 14.11 -10.06 -10.61
C LYS A 115 12.95 -10.69 -9.81
N MET A 116 11.75 -10.70 -10.39
CA MET A 116 10.59 -11.39 -9.82
C MET A 116 10.81 -12.90 -9.77
N LYS A 117 11.31 -13.50 -10.87
CA LYS A 117 11.64 -14.94 -10.92
C LYS A 117 12.68 -15.37 -9.86
N ARG A 118 13.63 -14.50 -9.53
CA ARG A 118 14.61 -14.74 -8.46
C ARG A 118 14.10 -14.43 -7.04
N GLY A 119 12.99 -13.71 -6.91
CA GLY A 119 12.45 -13.24 -5.64
C GLY A 119 12.99 -11.88 -5.16
N ASP A 120 13.88 -11.22 -5.93
CA ASP A 120 14.42 -9.88 -5.63
C ASP A 120 13.30 -8.82 -5.60
N LEU A 121 12.24 -9.04 -6.39
CA LEU A 121 11.01 -8.26 -6.41
C LEU A 121 9.83 -9.17 -6.08
N SER A 122 9.49 -9.27 -4.80
CA SER A 122 8.50 -10.21 -4.26
C SER A 122 7.43 -9.54 -3.39
N LYS A 123 7.46 -8.21 -3.29
CA LYS A 123 6.59 -7.43 -2.40
C LYS A 123 5.71 -6.48 -3.17
N MET A 124 4.56 -6.19 -2.57
CA MET A 124 3.56 -5.30 -3.11
C MET A 124 3.27 -4.15 -2.15
N SER A 125 2.68 -3.11 -2.71
CA SER A 125 2.26 -1.93 -1.98
C SER A 125 1.08 -1.31 -2.71
N PHE A 126 0.31 -0.50 -2.00
CA PHE A 126 -0.81 0.23 -2.56
C PHE A 126 -0.78 1.68 -2.07
N ALA A 127 -1.19 2.58 -2.97
CA ALA A 127 -1.38 3.98 -2.66
C ALA A 127 -2.86 4.30 -2.62
N PHE A 128 -3.27 5.00 -1.58
CA PHE A 128 -4.67 5.29 -1.32
C PHE A 128 -4.86 6.60 -0.57
N LEU A 129 -6.12 7.02 -0.49
CA LEU A 129 -6.59 8.01 0.45
C LEU A 129 -7.60 7.32 1.38
N SER A 130 -7.46 7.50 2.68
CA SER A 130 -8.45 7.01 3.64
C SER A 130 -9.72 7.86 3.56
N GLU A 131 -10.83 7.25 3.15
CA GLU A 131 -12.16 7.90 3.10
C GLU A 131 -12.90 7.70 4.42
N LYS A 132 -12.68 6.56 5.09
CA LYS A 132 -13.28 6.23 6.38
C LYS A 132 -12.30 5.46 7.25
N GLU A 133 -12.14 5.92 8.48
CA GLU A 133 -11.24 5.32 9.47
C GLU A 133 -11.71 5.54 10.90
N THR A 134 -11.20 4.70 11.80
CA THR A 134 -11.34 4.87 13.25
C THR A 134 -9.97 4.82 13.92
N TRP A 135 -9.89 5.45 15.09
CA TRP A 135 -8.70 5.48 15.93
C TRP A 135 -9.08 5.05 17.34
N ASP A 136 -8.37 4.05 17.87
CA ASP A 136 -8.40 3.66 19.28
C ASP A 136 -7.09 4.10 19.95
N GLU A 137 -7.18 4.98 20.92
CA GLU A 137 -6.04 5.55 21.65
C GLU A 137 -5.99 5.05 23.12
N THR A 138 -6.75 4.01 23.47
CA THR A 138 -6.87 3.54 24.85
C THR A 138 -5.75 2.58 25.29
N GLY A 139 -5.03 1.99 24.32
CA GLY A 139 -3.92 1.05 24.55
C GLY A 139 -2.53 1.71 24.61
N ASP A 140 -1.50 0.86 24.67
CA ASP A 140 -0.08 1.30 24.73
C ASP A 140 0.34 2.08 23.47
N HIS A 141 -0.25 1.75 22.32
CA HIS A 141 -0.05 2.44 21.05
C HIS A 141 -1.41 2.72 20.39
N PRO A 142 -1.57 3.86 19.71
CA PRO A 142 -2.76 4.12 18.91
C PRO A 142 -2.97 3.03 17.85
N VAL A 143 -4.21 2.62 17.64
CA VAL A 143 -4.61 1.68 16.61
C VAL A 143 -5.51 2.39 15.60
N ARG A 144 -5.07 2.46 14.35
CA ARG A 144 -5.85 2.96 13.22
C ARG A 144 -6.50 1.79 12.49
N THR A 145 -7.81 1.87 12.28
CA THR A 145 -8.52 0.91 11.42
C THR A 145 -9.00 1.62 10.16
N ILE A 146 -8.53 1.16 9.00
CA ILE A 146 -8.94 1.66 7.68
C ILE A 146 -10.18 0.90 7.23
N GLN A 147 -11.28 1.62 6.99
CA GLN A 147 -12.60 1.02 6.70
C GLN A 147 -13.08 1.29 5.28
N SER A 148 -12.62 2.37 4.65
CA SER A 148 -12.87 2.67 3.24
C SER A 148 -11.75 3.53 2.69
N VAL A 149 -11.42 3.30 1.41
CA VAL A 149 -10.34 4.01 0.72
C VAL A 149 -10.77 4.46 -0.68
N GLN A 150 -10.07 5.48 -1.17
CA GLN A 150 -9.92 5.73 -2.60
C GLN A 150 -8.56 5.18 -3.05
N LEU A 151 -8.55 4.33 -4.08
CA LEU A 151 -7.32 3.75 -4.62
C LEU A 151 -6.71 4.64 -5.70
N PHE A 152 -5.38 4.74 -5.72
CA PHE A 152 -4.64 5.44 -6.77
C PHE A 152 -3.79 4.51 -7.61
N ASP A 153 -3.00 3.67 -6.95
CA ASP A 153 -2.13 2.72 -7.63
C ASP A 153 -1.79 1.53 -6.74
N VAL A 154 -1.42 0.44 -7.38
CA VAL A 154 -0.77 -0.72 -6.76
C VAL A 154 0.63 -0.82 -7.36
N SER A 155 1.60 -1.29 -6.60
CA SER A 155 2.99 -1.29 -7.05
C SER A 155 3.73 -2.52 -6.60
N ILE A 156 4.60 -3.02 -7.50
CA ILE A 156 5.71 -3.87 -7.07
C ILE A 156 6.80 -2.97 -6.49
N VAL A 157 7.35 -3.36 -5.35
CA VAL A 157 8.28 -2.52 -4.60
C VAL A 157 9.60 -3.22 -4.34
N THR A 158 10.68 -2.45 -4.39
CA THR A 158 12.05 -2.93 -4.19
C THR A 158 12.43 -3.12 -2.73
N ASP A 159 11.65 -2.61 -1.77
CA ASP A 159 12.15 -2.40 -0.42
C ASP A 159 12.26 -3.69 0.44
N PRO A 160 13.46 -4.06 0.90
CA PRO A 160 13.64 -4.65 2.22
C PRO A 160 13.43 -3.56 3.27
N ALA A 161 12.38 -3.67 4.11
CA ALA A 161 12.11 -2.72 5.19
C ALA A 161 13.06 -2.87 6.42
N TYR A 162 14.26 -3.46 6.26
CA TYR A 162 15.35 -3.56 7.25
C TYR A 162 16.68 -3.59 6.46
N GLU A 163 17.79 -2.93 6.80
CA GLU A 163 18.38 -2.65 8.11
C GLU A 163 18.79 -1.17 8.25
N GLY A 164 18.46 -0.55 9.40
CA GLY A 164 19.29 0.44 10.11
C GLY A 164 19.84 1.70 9.40
N THR A 165 19.48 2.02 8.16
CA THR A 165 20.07 3.16 7.43
C THR A 165 19.14 4.37 7.41
N GLU A 166 19.70 5.55 7.66
CA GLU A 166 18.98 6.85 7.68
C GLU A 166 18.24 7.17 6.37
N ILE A 167 18.65 6.55 5.25
CA ILE A 167 18.03 6.70 3.93
C ILE A 167 16.65 6.02 3.88
N GLY A 168 16.51 4.84 4.48
CA GLY A 168 15.23 4.13 4.56
C GLY A 168 14.18 4.88 5.38
N LEU A 169 14.60 5.58 6.45
CA LEU A 169 13.72 6.41 7.28
C LEU A 169 13.13 7.61 6.53
N ARG A 170 13.93 8.26 5.65
CA ARG A 170 13.46 9.37 4.82
C ARG A 170 12.46 8.93 3.75
N SER A 171 12.69 7.76 3.15
CA SER A 171 11.76 7.16 2.19
C SER A 171 10.42 6.82 2.86
N LYS A 172 10.44 6.24 4.07
CA LYS A 172 9.22 5.97 4.88
C LYS A 172 8.46 7.27 5.22
N ALA A 173 9.16 8.33 5.63
CA ALA A 173 8.51 9.61 5.95
C ALA A 173 7.81 10.26 4.74
N ALA A 174 8.40 10.16 3.54
CA ALA A 174 7.78 10.63 2.30
C ALA A 174 6.60 9.73 1.86
N ALA A 175 6.73 8.41 1.99
CA ALA A 175 5.68 7.43 1.65
C ALA A 175 4.47 7.50 2.60
N LEU A 176 4.68 7.91 3.86
CA LEU A 176 3.62 8.21 4.82
C LEU A 176 3.01 9.62 4.63
N GLY A 177 3.25 10.27 3.48
CA GLY A 177 2.62 11.53 3.11
C GLY A 177 3.29 12.78 3.70
N GLY A 178 4.56 12.71 4.15
CA GLY A 178 5.30 13.86 4.67
C GLY A 178 4.76 14.46 5.97
N GLY A 179 3.70 13.86 6.53
CA GLY A 179 2.93 14.38 7.65
C GLY A 179 3.35 13.85 9.03
N GLY A 180 4.37 13.00 9.14
CA GLY A 180 4.78 12.40 10.42
C GLY A 180 4.93 13.44 11.55
N ASP A 181 5.60 14.56 11.26
CA ASP A 181 5.78 15.67 12.21
C ASP A 181 4.51 16.50 12.46
N LEU A 182 3.65 16.70 11.46
CA LEU A 182 2.39 17.44 11.60
C LEU A 182 1.33 16.61 12.34
N TYR A 183 1.32 15.31 12.11
CA TYR A 183 0.52 14.32 12.83
C TYR A 183 0.99 14.21 14.28
N CYS A 184 2.31 14.15 14.53
CA CYS A 184 2.90 14.27 15.87
C CYS A 184 2.46 15.55 16.58
N ARG A 185 2.54 16.70 15.92
CA ARG A 185 2.10 17.98 16.51
C ARG A 185 0.59 17.99 16.78
N ARG A 186 -0.22 17.39 15.91
CA ARG A 186 -1.68 17.29 16.11
C ARG A 186 -2.03 16.36 17.29
N MET A 187 -1.34 15.23 17.43
CA MET A 187 -1.49 14.31 18.57
C MET A 187 -1.00 14.93 19.89
N GLN A 188 0.18 15.55 19.89
CA GLN A 188 0.74 16.25 21.07
C GLN A 188 -0.15 17.42 21.53
N MET A 189 -0.82 18.11 20.60
CA MET A 189 -1.77 19.19 20.93
C MET A 189 -3.10 18.66 21.49
N ARG A 190 -3.58 17.49 21.04
CA ARG A 190 -4.80 16.85 21.59
C ARG A 190 -4.58 16.28 23.00
N GLY A 191 -3.44 15.63 23.24
CA GLY A 191 -3.07 15.12 24.58
C GLY A 191 -2.88 16.21 25.64
N ARG A 192 -2.51 17.43 25.25
CA ARG A 192 -2.42 18.58 26.18
C ARG A 192 -3.77 19.19 26.58
N LEU A 193 -4.80 19.01 25.76
CA LEU A 193 -6.15 19.53 26.03
C LEU A 193 -7.02 18.55 26.83
N SER A 194 -6.72 17.25 26.77
CA SER A 194 -7.37 16.23 27.62
C SER A 194 -6.77 16.11 29.02
N GLY A 195 -5.59 16.70 29.26
CA GLY A 195 -4.93 16.79 30.58
C GLY A 195 -5.24 18.07 31.38
N LEU A 196 -6.18 18.89 30.93
CA LEU A 196 -6.71 20.06 31.64
C LEU A 196 -8.15 19.79 32.08
N ASN A 197 -8.32 18.91 33.07
CA ASN A 197 -9.48 18.87 33.97
C ASN A 197 -8.98 18.59 35.38
#